data_AF-A0A7S3NES8-F1
#
_entry.id   AF-A0A7S3NES8-F1
#
_cell.length_a   1.000
_cell.length_b   1.000
_cell.length_c   1.000
_cell.angle_alpha   90.00
_cell.angle_beta   90.00
_cell.angle_gamma   90.00
#
_symmetry.space_group_name_H-M   'P 1'
#
loop_
_entity.id
_entity.type
_entity.pdbx_description
1 polymer ?
#
loop_
_entity_poly.entity_id
_entity_poly.type
_entity_poly.pdbx_seq_one_letter_code
_entity_poly.pdbx_strand_id
1 'polypeptide(L)'
;MDCEFITTHECGLVARSKREMYRFLGSDGNVYLPPAREANFNYIRDVVEGSKSYVRCYEVKVIRIPQIKTLRVQDLLTFARKHIKIDAYLPSYKLGKQPQREWVANIIHTLIPDKLRTFIQDKLKERKKSIISAKNMSVKALPQFVEAFKESNHLSCKCTASQIIIQTRKGERTCFC
;
A
#
# COMPACT_ATOMS: atom_id res chain seq x y z
N MET A 1 4.68 25.82 -28.43
CA MET A 1 4.23 24.42 -28.17
C MET A 1 5.34 23.59 -28.73
N ASP A 2 6.32 23.30 -27.88
CA ASP A 2 7.63 22.87 -28.37
C ASP A 2 7.63 21.35 -28.26
N CYS A 3 7.51 20.70 -29.41
CA CYS A 3 7.57 19.25 -29.53
C CYS A 3 9.04 18.84 -29.47
N GLU A 4 9.54 18.58 -28.26
CA GLU A 4 10.84 17.96 -28.08
C GLU A 4 10.75 16.49 -28.54
N PHE A 5 11.49 16.16 -29.60
CA PHE A 5 11.61 14.80 -30.10
C PHE A 5 12.65 14.06 -29.25
N ILE A 6 12.25 12.96 -28.62
CA ILE A 6 13.17 12.07 -27.91
C ILE A 6 13.50 10.92 -28.85
N THR A 7 14.73 10.92 -29.36
CA THR A 7 15.33 9.78 -30.06
C THR A 7 15.87 8.80 -29.02
N THR A 8 15.38 7.57 -29.02
CA THR A 8 16.05 6.48 -28.30
C THR A 8 17.27 6.02 -29.09
N HIS A 9 18.46 6.14 -28.50
CA HIS A 9 19.75 5.90 -29.18
C HIS A 9 19.97 4.45 -29.65
N GLU A 10 19.15 3.49 -29.21
CA GLU A 10 19.29 2.07 -29.57
C GLU A 10 18.22 1.56 -30.56
N CYS A 11 17.11 2.27 -30.77
CA CYS A 11 16.00 1.78 -31.61
C CYS A 11 15.57 2.74 -32.72
N GLY A 12 16.13 3.96 -32.82
CA GLY A 12 15.73 4.94 -33.84
C GLY A 12 14.26 5.37 -33.77
N LEU A 13 13.54 4.98 -32.71
CA LEU A 13 12.13 5.32 -32.50
C LEU A 13 12.05 6.72 -31.92
N VAL A 14 11.47 7.62 -32.71
CA VAL A 14 11.14 8.99 -32.31
C VAL A 14 9.70 9.00 -31.83
N ALA A 15 9.48 8.91 -30.53
CA ALA A 15 8.14 9.03 -29.98
C ALA A 15 7.72 10.50 -29.99
N ARG A 16 6.66 10.82 -30.74
CA ARG A 16 6.22 12.21 -30.96
C ARG A 16 5.21 12.68 -29.93
N SER A 17 4.65 11.76 -29.15
CA SER A 17 3.60 12.08 -28.17
C SER A 17 3.69 11.23 -26.91
N LYS A 18 3.16 11.78 -25.80
CA LYS A 18 2.99 11.06 -24.53
C LYS A 18 2.27 9.71 -24.72
N ARG A 19 1.25 9.68 -25.58
CA ARG A 19 0.42 8.49 -25.83
C ARG A 19 1.20 7.40 -26.54
N GLU A 20 2.07 7.77 -27.47
CA GLU A 20 2.92 6.85 -28.21
C GLU A 20 3.97 6.23 -27.30
N MET A 21 4.67 7.04 -26.49
CA MET A 21 5.60 6.51 -25.48
C MET A 21 4.92 5.56 -24.50
N TYR A 22 3.72 5.93 -24.02
CA TYR A 22 2.98 5.10 -23.09
C TYR A 22 2.55 3.76 -23.73
N ARG A 23 2.19 3.77 -25.01
CA ARG A 23 1.86 2.54 -25.76
C ARG A 23 3.08 1.67 -25.98
N PHE A 24 4.21 2.26 -26.35
CA PHE A 24 5.47 1.55 -26.56
C PHE A 24 5.93 0.87 -25.27
N LEU A 25 6.04 1.62 -24.18
CA LEU A 25 6.44 1.06 -22.89
C LEU A 25 5.44 0.03 -22.35
N GLY A 26 4.14 0.23 -22.57
CA GLY A 26 3.10 -0.68 -22.10
C GLY A 26 3.00 -1.98 -22.91
N SER A 27 3.06 -1.90 -24.24
CA SER A 27 2.82 -3.04 -25.13
C SER A 27 4.10 -3.82 -25.42
N ASP A 28 5.18 -3.10 -25.76
CA ASP A 28 6.43 -3.72 -26.17
C ASP A 28 7.38 -3.89 -24.96
N GLY A 29 7.42 -2.88 -24.09
CA GLY A 29 8.25 -2.89 -22.89
C GLY A 29 7.67 -3.65 -21.70
N ASN A 30 6.38 -4.01 -21.73
CA ASN A 30 5.64 -4.60 -20.60
C ASN A 30 5.90 -3.88 -19.26
N VAL A 31 6.02 -2.56 -19.30
CA VAL A 31 6.37 -1.73 -18.13
C VAL A 31 5.13 -1.44 -17.29
N TYR A 32 5.25 -1.57 -15.96
CA TYR A 32 4.20 -1.25 -15.02
C TYR A 32 4.05 0.26 -14.82
N LEU A 33 3.27 0.88 -15.69
CA LEU A 33 3.07 2.32 -15.71
C LEU A 33 1.89 2.78 -14.83
N PRO A 34 1.95 4.01 -14.28
CA PRO A 34 0.81 4.63 -13.62
C PRO A 34 -0.27 4.96 -14.66
N PRO A 35 -1.56 5.02 -14.29
CA PRO A 35 -2.63 5.29 -15.25
C PRO A 35 -2.34 6.50 -16.13
N ALA A 36 -2.61 6.41 -17.44
CA ALA A 36 -2.22 7.41 -18.44
C ALA A 36 -2.66 8.86 -18.10
N ARG A 37 -3.77 9.02 -17.37
CA ARG A 37 -4.29 10.31 -16.88
C ARG A 37 -3.40 10.96 -15.82
N GLU A 38 -2.68 10.16 -15.04
CA GLU A 38 -1.88 10.57 -13.88
C GLU A 38 -0.38 10.41 -14.14
N ALA A 39 0.00 9.67 -15.17
CA ALA A 39 1.39 9.52 -15.58
C ALA A 39 2.02 10.88 -15.92
N ASN A 40 3.16 11.19 -15.32
CA ASN A 40 3.92 12.38 -15.65
C ASN A 40 4.69 12.13 -16.95
N PHE A 41 4.63 13.07 -17.90
CA PHE A 41 5.37 12.99 -19.15
C PHE A 41 6.88 12.91 -18.89
N ASN A 42 7.40 13.72 -17.97
CA ASN A 42 8.81 13.75 -17.65
C ASN A 42 9.28 12.39 -17.11
N TYR A 43 8.47 11.72 -16.29
CA TYR A 43 8.81 10.38 -15.80
C TYR A 43 8.88 9.35 -16.92
N ILE A 44 7.93 9.38 -17.85
CA ILE A 44 7.93 8.47 -19.00
C ILE A 44 9.20 8.70 -19.83
N ARG A 45 9.56 9.96 -20.07
CA ARG A 45 10.80 10.33 -20.75
C ARG A 45 12.03 9.83 -19.98
N ASP A 46 12.12 10.09 -18.68
CA ASP A 46 13.25 9.67 -17.85
C ASP A 46 13.43 8.14 -17.84
N VAL A 47 12.33 7.37 -17.94
CA VAL A 47 12.38 5.90 -18.06
C VAL A 47 12.90 5.47 -19.43
N VAL A 48 12.48 6.16 -20.50
CA VAL A 48 12.93 5.90 -21.88
C VAL A 48 14.41 6.26 -22.06
N GLU A 49 14.87 7.33 -21.42
CA GLU A 49 16.28 7.77 -21.40
C GLU A 49 17.19 6.88 -20.52
N GLY A 50 16.60 5.99 -19.70
CA GLY A 50 17.35 5.16 -18.76
C GLY A 50 17.78 5.88 -17.47
N SER A 51 17.38 7.15 -17.30
CA SER A 51 17.61 7.94 -16.08
C SER A 51 16.83 7.41 -14.87
N LYS A 52 15.69 6.73 -15.11
CA LYS A 52 14.85 6.10 -14.08
C LYS A 52 14.71 4.60 -14.34
N SER A 53 14.73 3.83 -13.25
CA SER A 53 14.45 2.39 -13.31
C SER A 53 12.95 2.13 -13.43
N TYR A 54 12.58 0.98 -13.96
CA TYR A 54 11.19 0.58 -14.13
C TYR A 54 10.98 -0.88 -13.71
N VAL A 55 9.74 -1.21 -13.34
CA VAL A 55 9.33 -2.59 -13.00
C VAL A 55 8.47 -3.11 -14.14
N ARG A 56 8.64 -4.39 -14.51
CA ARG A 56 7.81 -5.03 -15.53
C ARG A 56 6.51 -5.58 -14.92
N CYS A 57 5.44 -5.62 -15.70
CA CYS A 57 4.10 -6.02 -15.24
C CYS A 57 4.06 -7.39 -14.54
N TYR A 58 4.87 -8.35 -14.98
CA TYR A 58 4.91 -9.71 -14.40
C TYR A 58 5.67 -9.78 -13.05
N GLU A 59 6.49 -8.78 -12.73
CA GLU A 59 7.27 -8.73 -11.48
C GLU A 59 6.49 -8.08 -10.34
N VAL A 60 5.42 -7.35 -10.69
CA VAL A 60 4.66 -6.53 -9.76
C VAL A 60 3.87 -7.39 -8.79
N LYS A 61 4.14 -7.17 -7.50
CA LYS A 61 3.35 -7.73 -6.40
C LYS A 61 2.28 -6.72 -6.01
N VAL A 62 1.02 -7.09 -6.26
CA VAL A 62 -0.13 -6.23 -5.94
C VAL A 62 -0.46 -6.31 -4.46
N ILE A 63 -0.64 -5.15 -3.83
CA ILE A 63 -1.06 -5.02 -2.42
C ILE A 63 -2.32 -4.17 -2.30
N ARG A 64 -3.21 -4.57 -1.38
CA ARG A 64 -4.36 -3.74 -0.98
C ARG A 64 -3.99 -2.92 0.24
N ILE A 65 -3.95 -1.60 0.09
CA ILE A 65 -3.68 -0.67 1.20
C ILE A 65 -5.00 -0.26 1.89
N PRO A 66 -5.07 -0.32 3.24
CA PRO A 66 -6.21 0.20 3.99
C PRO A 66 -6.46 1.69 3.73
N GLN A 67 -7.73 2.07 3.55
CA GLN A 67 -8.10 3.47 3.37
C GLN A 67 -8.17 4.20 4.72
N ILE A 68 -7.03 4.76 5.14
CA ILE A 68 -6.92 5.53 6.39
C ILE A 68 -6.36 6.93 6.14
N LYS A 69 -6.87 7.93 6.87
CA LYS A 69 -6.45 9.35 6.72
C LYS A 69 -4.95 9.58 6.96
N THR A 70 -4.35 8.71 7.79
CA THR A 70 -2.93 8.73 8.20
C THR A 70 -2.00 8.04 7.21
N LEU A 71 -2.52 7.49 6.10
CA LEU A 71 -1.77 6.81 5.06
C LEU A 71 -2.17 7.37 3.69
N ARG A 72 -1.66 8.56 3.41
CA ARG A 72 -1.83 9.27 2.13
C ARG A 72 -0.74 8.87 1.14
N VAL A 73 -0.94 9.21 -0.13
CA VAL A 73 0.08 9.02 -1.18
C VAL A 73 1.38 9.74 -0.82
N GLN A 74 1.29 10.95 -0.25
CA GLN A 74 2.46 11.70 0.21
C GLN A 74 3.27 10.96 1.28
N ASP A 75 2.61 10.22 2.18
CA ASP A 75 3.28 9.43 3.20
C ASP A 75 4.06 8.27 2.56
N LEU A 76 3.47 7.62 1.55
CA LEU A 76 4.13 6.55 0.78
C LEU A 76 5.32 7.09 -0.02
N LEU A 77 5.19 8.25 -0.67
CA LEU A 77 6.28 8.88 -1.40
C LEU A 77 7.41 9.32 -0.47
N THR A 78 7.08 9.89 0.69
CA THR A 78 8.06 10.28 1.72
C THR A 78 8.79 9.05 2.26
N PHE A 79 8.07 7.96 2.51
CA PHE A 79 8.65 6.69 2.90
C PHE A 79 9.60 6.16 1.81
N ALA A 80 9.19 6.20 0.55
CA ALA A 80 10.01 5.73 -0.56
C ALA A 80 11.29 6.55 -0.77
N ARG A 81 11.24 7.88 -0.59
CA ARG A 81 12.42 8.77 -0.67
C ARG A 81 13.51 8.44 0.34
N LYS A 82 13.16 7.83 1.47
CA LYS A 82 14.14 7.36 2.47
C LYS A 82 14.93 6.13 2.00
N HIS A 83 14.54 5.55 0.87
CA HIS A 83 15.14 4.35 0.30
C HIS A 83 15.58 4.63 -1.14
N ILE A 84 16.87 4.94 -1.33
CA ILE A 84 17.49 5.28 -2.62
C ILE A 84 17.08 4.30 -3.73
N LYS A 85 17.06 3.00 -3.40
CA LYS A 85 16.68 1.93 -4.35
C LYS A 85 15.28 2.08 -4.91
N ILE A 86 14.34 2.71 -4.20
CA ILE A 86 12.94 2.88 -4.62
C ILE A 86 12.76 4.22 -5.32
N ASP A 87 13.48 5.25 -4.87
CA ASP A 87 13.42 6.58 -5.46
C ASP A 87 13.83 6.58 -6.95
N ALA A 88 14.70 5.64 -7.35
CA ALA A 88 15.05 5.38 -8.74
C ALA A 88 13.86 4.91 -9.61
N TYR A 89 12.85 4.28 -9.02
CA TYR A 89 11.65 3.80 -9.72
C TYR A 89 10.50 4.79 -9.70
N LEU A 90 10.58 5.78 -8.81
CA LEU A 90 9.51 6.74 -8.60
C LEU A 90 9.75 8.04 -9.36
N PRO A 91 8.67 8.74 -9.75
CA PRO A 91 8.77 10.03 -10.40
C PRO A 91 9.26 11.10 -9.44
N SER A 92 10.07 12.02 -9.96
CA SER A 92 10.50 13.22 -9.23
C SER A 92 9.34 14.21 -9.11
N TYR A 93 8.51 14.06 -8.09
CA TYR A 93 7.40 14.97 -7.83
C TYR A 93 7.87 16.22 -7.06
N LYS A 94 8.02 17.33 -7.76
CA LYS A 94 8.04 18.70 -7.20
C LYS A 94 6.68 19.34 -7.54
N LEU A 95 5.78 19.45 -6.56
CA LEU A 95 4.50 20.21 -6.62
C LEU A 95 3.54 19.93 -7.81
N GLY A 96 3.42 18.68 -8.28
CA GLY A 96 2.54 18.29 -9.39
C GLY A 96 1.43 17.29 -9.05
N LYS A 97 0.77 16.76 -10.09
CA LYS A 97 -0.25 15.69 -9.99
C LYS A 97 0.35 14.43 -9.37
N GLN A 98 -0.20 14.01 -8.23
CA GLN A 98 0.28 12.82 -7.52
C GLN A 98 -0.14 11.56 -8.28
N PRO A 99 0.68 10.50 -8.25
CA PRO A 99 0.33 9.22 -8.84
C PRO A 99 -0.73 8.53 -8.00
N GLN A 100 -1.41 7.58 -8.63
CA GLN A 100 -2.35 6.70 -7.95
C GLN A 100 -1.68 6.01 -6.77
N ARG A 101 -2.39 6.02 -5.63
CA ARG A 101 -1.92 5.39 -4.39
C ARG A 101 -1.60 3.91 -4.59
N GLU A 102 -2.48 3.18 -5.26
CA GLU A 102 -2.30 1.75 -5.52
C GLU A 102 -1.05 1.49 -6.36
N TRP A 103 -0.74 2.34 -7.35
CA TRP A 103 0.45 2.17 -8.18
C TRP A 103 1.74 2.34 -7.36
N VAL A 104 1.84 3.41 -6.56
CA VAL A 104 2.99 3.64 -5.68
C VAL A 104 3.15 2.49 -4.67
N ALA A 105 2.03 2.06 -4.09
CA ALA A 105 1.99 0.95 -3.15
C ALA A 105 2.58 -0.33 -3.74
N ASN A 106 2.17 -0.69 -4.96
CA ASN A 106 2.59 -1.91 -5.63
C ASN A 106 4.09 -1.88 -5.96
N ILE A 107 4.63 -0.73 -6.41
CA ILE A 107 6.07 -0.58 -6.65
C ILE A 107 6.85 -0.77 -5.35
N ILE A 108 6.46 -0.07 -4.29
CA ILE A 108 7.14 -0.20 -2.99
C ILE A 108 7.03 -1.64 -2.48
N HIS A 109 5.87 -2.28 -2.59
CA HIS A 109 5.66 -3.65 -2.13
C HIS A 109 6.49 -4.67 -2.90
N THR A 110 6.67 -4.44 -4.20
CA THR A 110 7.49 -5.30 -5.06
C THR A 110 8.96 -5.24 -4.66
N LEU A 111 9.46 -4.05 -4.37
CA LEU A 111 10.88 -3.83 -4.06
C LEU A 111 11.24 -4.13 -2.60
N ILE A 112 10.39 -3.75 -1.63
CA ILE A 112 10.65 -3.89 -0.19
C ILE A 112 9.37 -4.26 0.59
N PRO A 113 8.86 -5.51 0.41
CA PRO A 113 7.57 -5.92 0.99
C PRO A 113 7.53 -5.80 2.51
N ASP A 114 8.60 -6.21 3.20
CA ASP A 114 8.62 -6.27 4.67
C ASP A 114 8.59 -4.88 5.32
N LYS A 115 9.38 -3.95 4.79
CA LYS A 115 9.43 -2.58 5.30
C LYS A 115 8.10 -1.84 5.09
N LEU A 116 7.45 -2.06 3.94
CA LEU A 116 6.13 -1.49 3.70
C LEU A 116 5.08 -2.08 4.65
N ARG A 117 5.11 -3.39 4.90
CA ARG A 117 4.19 -4.04 5.84
C ARG A 117 4.33 -3.46 7.25
N THR A 118 5.56 -3.30 7.74
CA THR A 118 5.81 -2.67 9.04
C THR A 118 5.30 -1.23 9.08
N PHE A 119 5.58 -0.44 8.04
CA PHE A 119 5.09 0.93 7.93
C PHE A 119 3.56 1.03 7.98
N ILE A 120 2.84 0.15 7.26
CA ILE A 120 1.37 0.10 7.30
C ILE A 120 0.87 -0.29 8.69
N GLN A 121 1.49 -1.28 9.32
CA GLN A 121 1.12 -1.71 10.68
C GLN A 121 1.29 -0.59 11.70
N ASP A 122 2.36 0.20 11.61
CA ASP A 122 2.60 1.31 12.51
C ASP A 122 1.57 2.42 12.33
N LYS A 123 1.21 2.74 11.07
CA LYS A 123 0.11 3.68 10.78
C LYS A 123 -1.26 3.20 11.27
N LEU A 124 -1.50 1.89 11.25
CA LEU A 124 -2.71 1.30 11.83
C LEU A 124 -2.70 1.36 13.36
N LYS A 125 -1.56 1.08 14.00
CA LYS A 125 -1.40 1.22 15.46
C LYS A 125 -1.58 2.66 15.91
N GLU A 126 -1.00 3.62 15.19
CA GLU A 126 -1.16 5.05 15.41
C GLU A 126 -2.65 5.42 15.38
N ARG A 127 -3.37 5.01 14.33
CA ARG A 127 -4.82 5.23 14.23
C ARG A 127 -5.59 4.59 15.38
N LYS A 128 -5.27 3.35 15.76
CA LYS A 128 -5.92 2.67 16.89
C LYS A 128 -5.74 3.46 18.18
N LYS A 129 -4.53 3.93 18.47
CA LYS A 129 -4.22 4.77 19.64
C LYS A 129 -5.04 6.07 19.63
N SER A 130 -5.08 6.78 18.50
CA SER A 130 -5.86 8.01 18.37
C SER A 130 -7.37 7.80 18.57
N ILE A 131 -7.92 6.66 18.14
CA ILE A 131 -9.33 6.34 18.35
C ILE A 131 -9.62 6.04 19.83
N ILE A 132 -8.73 5.28 20.49
CA ILE A 132 -8.87 4.94 21.91
C ILE A 132 -8.84 6.21 22.76
N SER A 133 -7.89 7.11 22.50
CA SER A 133 -7.78 8.38 23.21
C SER A 133 -8.96 9.30 22.94
N ALA A 134 -9.39 9.43 21.67
CA ALA A 134 -10.50 10.32 21.31
C ALA A 134 -11.85 9.85 21.86
N LYS A 135 -12.04 8.53 22.03
CA LYS A 135 -13.30 7.95 22.53
C LYS A 135 -13.28 7.60 24.02
N ASN A 136 -12.20 7.93 24.77
CA ASN A 136 -12.03 7.52 26.18
C ASN A 136 -12.31 6.02 26.43
N MET A 137 -12.01 5.14 25.45
CA MET A 137 -12.31 3.70 25.54
C MET A 137 -11.21 2.88 26.24
N SER A 138 -10.37 3.52 27.05
CA SER A 138 -9.34 2.82 27.82
C SER A 138 -9.94 2.19 29.07
N VAL A 139 -10.24 0.89 29.01
CA VAL A 139 -10.59 0.10 30.19
C VAL A 139 -9.30 -0.49 30.77
N LYS A 140 -8.94 -0.11 31.99
CA LYS A 140 -7.86 -0.79 32.74
C LYS A 140 -8.41 -2.13 33.20
N ALA A 141 -7.88 -3.22 32.67
CA ALA A 141 -8.19 -4.55 33.18
C ALA A 141 -7.52 -4.76 34.55
N LEU A 142 -8.26 -5.29 35.53
CA LEU A 142 -7.67 -5.72 36.81
C LEU A 142 -6.74 -6.93 36.57
N PRO A 143 -5.66 -7.09 37.36
CA PRO A 143 -4.65 -8.15 37.14
C PRO A 143 -5.25 -9.55 37.03
N GLN A 144 -6.24 -9.85 37.89
CA GLN A 144 -6.98 -11.11 37.89
C GLN A 144 -7.69 -11.43 36.56
N PHE A 145 -8.19 -10.41 35.85
CA PHE A 145 -8.82 -10.60 34.54
C PHE A 145 -7.78 -10.68 33.40
N VAL A 146 -6.60 -10.11 33.58
CA VAL A 146 -5.50 -10.22 32.61
C VAL A 146 -4.94 -11.64 32.59
N GLU A 147 -4.79 -12.28 33.75
CA GLU A 147 -4.35 -13.68 33.87
C GLU A 147 -5.37 -14.64 33.25
N ALA A 148 -6.64 -14.54 33.64
CA ALA A 148 -7.72 -15.35 33.06
C ALA A 148 -7.85 -15.17 31.53
N PHE A 149 -7.60 -13.95 31.02
CA PHE A 149 -7.64 -13.68 29.58
C PHE A 149 -6.43 -14.27 28.83
N LYS A 150 -5.24 -14.26 29.44
CA LYS A 150 -4.04 -14.92 28.88
C LYS A 150 -4.20 -16.43 28.81
N GLU A 151 -4.79 -17.03 29.84
CA GLU A 151 -5.10 -18.46 29.90
C GLU A 151 -6.17 -18.84 28.86
N SER A 152 -7.20 -18.01 28.69
CA SER A 152 -8.27 -18.22 27.70
C SER A 152 -7.78 -18.14 26.23
N ASN A 153 -6.83 -17.24 25.93
CA ASN A 153 -6.23 -17.17 24.59
C ASN A 153 -5.39 -18.41 24.24
N HIS A 154 -4.86 -19.11 25.25
CA HIS A 154 -4.15 -20.38 25.05
C HIS A 154 -5.11 -21.54 24.68
N LEU A 155 -6.38 -21.46 25.12
CA LEU A 155 -7.44 -22.44 24.80
C LEU A 155 -8.12 -22.16 23.45
N SER A 156 -8.20 -20.90 23.03
CA SER A 156 -8.87 -20.47 21.78
C SER A 156 -8.19 -20.99 20.49
N CYS A 157 -6.92 -21.39 20.55
CA CYS A 157 -6.24 -22.01 19.40
C CYS A 157 -6.45 -23.54 19.29
N LYS A 158 -7.24 -24.14 20.19
CA LYS A 158 -7.60 -25.56 20.16
C LYS A 158 -9.06 -25.78 20.57
N CYS A 159 -10.01 -25.33 19.77
CA CYS A 159 -11.40 -25.79 19.91
C CYS A 159 -12.07 -25.93 18.53
N THR A 160 -12.11 -27.18 18.06
CA THR A 160 -13.25 -27.73 17.31
C THR A 160 -14.56 -27.28 17.95
N ALA A 161 -15.53 -26.94 17.11
CA ALA A 161 -16.85 -26.45 17.49
C ALA A 161 -17.52 -27.36 18.53
N SER A 162 -17.63 -26.91 19.77
CA SER A 162 -18.60 -27.38 20.77
C SER A 162 -18.57 -26.47 22.00
N GLN A 163 -19.74 -25.89 22.30
CA GLN A 163 -20.13 -25.37 23.62
C GLN A 163 -19.41 -24.13 24.15
N ILE A 164 -19.88 -22.95 23.75
CA ILE A 164 -19.81 -21.75 24.60
C ILE A 164 -21.21 -21.55 25.19
N ILE A 165 -21.43 -22.04 26.41
CA ILE A 165 -22.60 -21.68 27.22
C ILE A 165 -22.27 -20.33 27.86
N ILE A 166 -22.80 -19.25 27.30
CA ILE A 166 -22.78 -17.94 27.95
C ILE A 166 -23.87 -17.96 29.02
N GLN A 167 -23.48 -18.19 30.28
CA GLN A 167 -24.35 -17.88 31.40
C GLN A 167 -24.37 -16.38 31.65
N THR A 168 -25.44 -15.72 31.22
CA THR A 168 -25.83 -14.41 31.76
C THR A 168 -27.29 -14.42 32.20
N ARG A 169 -27.45 -14.37 33.52
CA ARG A 169 -28.57 -13.89 34.35
C ARG A 169 -29.99 -14.43 34.11
N LYS A 170 -30.47 -15.12 35.16
CA LYS A 170 -31.86 -15.41 35.58
C LYS A 170 -32.97 -14.91 34.64
N GLY A 171 -33.73 -15.86 34.10
CA GLY A 171 -35.07 -15.64 33.58
C GLY A 171 -35.34 -16.44 32.32
N GLU A 172 -36.01 -17.58 32.47
CA GLU A 172 -36.74 -18.33 31.45
C GLU A 172 -35.93 -19.00 30.32
N ARG A 173 -35.73 -20.31 30.52
CA ARG A 173 -35.43 -21.27 29.48
C ARG A 173 -36.73 -21.66 28.79
N THR A 174 -36.80 -21.49 27.47
CA THR A 174 -37.43 -22.49 26.60
C THR A 174 -36.66 -22.52 25.28
N CYS A 175 -36.13 -23.69 24.95
CA CYS A 175 -35.62 -24.01 23.61
C CYS A 175 -36.71 -24.81 22.91
N PHE A 176 -37.05 -24.43 21.68
CA PHE A 176 -37.63 -25.34 20.70
C PHE A 176 -36.63 -25.53 19.56
N CYS A 177 -36.62 -26.77 19.06
CA CYS A 177 -35.58 -27.47 18.32
C CYS A 177 -35.00 -26.77 17.09
#